data_AF-A0A430JD00-F1
#
_entry.id   AF-A0A430JD00-F1
#
_cell.length_a   1.000
_cell.length_b   1.000
_cell.length_c   1.000
_cell.angle_alpha   90.00
_cell.angle_beta   90.00
_cell.angle_gamma   90.00
#
_symmetry.space_group_name_H-M   'P 1'
#
loop_
_entity.id
_entity.type
_entity.pdbx_description
1 polymer ?
#
loop_
_entity_poly.entity_id
_entity_poly.type
_entity_poly.pdbx_seq_one_letter_code
_entity_poly.pdbx_strand_id
1 'polypeptide(L)'
;MLPPVCKVRVKPMLLGWALIGLLYVFIVYLPILVYGVNAARIMNFPLMTSLDSVNITWSIFDRVSLFYAVALLAFVMTISSFALWSCGLLLHKLVPVCKETYIRGGLSLIVYVAAMLIPTWERYVEIFSSDTWLRLAIFVVIPIAVYLCGKRIERQGRKQVGLK
;
A
#
# COMPACT_ATOMS: atom_id res chain seq x y z
N MET A 1 19.67 0.60 14.66
CA MET A 1 19.89 -0.65 15.40
C MET A 1 18.57 -1.39 15.44
N LEU A 2 18.40 -2.46 14.66
CA LEU A 2 17.26 -3.37 14.80
C LEU A 2 17.61 -4.36 15.92
N PRO A 3 16.75 -4.57 16.94
CA PRO A 3 17.07 -5.47 18.04
C PRO A 3 17.22 -6.92 17.56
N PRO A 4 18.21 -7.67 18.06
CA PRO A 4 18.61 -8.98 17.52
C PRO A 4 17.73 -10.15 18.02
N VAL A 5 16.42 -9.95 18.17
CA VAL A 5 15.52 -10.98 18.75
C VAL A 5 14.08 -10.90 18.21
N CYS A 6 13.92 -11.01 16.88
CA CYS A 6 12.70 -11.64 16.35
C CYS A 6 13.10 -13.02 15.83
N LYS A 7 12.82 -14.08 16.61
CA LYS A 7 12.85 -15.46 16.07
C LYS A 7 11.72 -15.54 15.03
N VAL A 8 12.06 -15.32 13.76
CA VAL A 8 11.13 -15.42 12.64
C VAL A 8 10.58 -16.84 12.61
N ARG A 9 9.32 -17.02 13.03
CA ARG A 9 8.64 -18.30 12.89
C ARG A 9 8.16 -18.42 11.45
N VAL A 10 8.94 -19.14 10.64
CA VAL A 10 8.68 -19.31 9.21
C VAL A 10 7.34 -20.00 8.91
N LYS A 11 6.88 -20.92 9.78
CA LYS A 11 5.61 -21.67 9.60
C LYS A 11 4.36 -20.78 9.58
N PRO A 12 4.06 -19.95 10.60
CA PRO A 12 2.89 -19.06 10.58
C PRO A 12 3.00 -17.99 9.49
N MET A 13 4.22 -17.54 9.16
CA MET A 13 4.43 -16.62 8.05
C MET A 13 3.99 -17.27 6.74
N LEU A 14 4.48 -18.47 6.43
CA LEU A 14 4.12 -19.21 5.21
C LEU A 14 2.61 -19.48 5.11
N LEU A 15 1.95 -19.80 6.23
CA LEU A 15 0.50 -19.97 6.28
C LEU A 15 -0.23 -18.67 5.93
N GLY A 16 0.23 -17.53 6.45
CA GLY A 16 -0.31 -16.21 6.10
C GLY A 16 -0.16 -15.90 4.61
N TRP A 17 1.02 -16.18 4.04
CA TRP A 17 1.26 -16.03 2.59
C TRP A 17 0.35 -16.93 1.75
N ALA A 18 0.12 -18.17 2.17
CA ALA A 18 -0.78 -19.10 1.48
C ALA A 18 -2.24 -18.61 1.49
N LEU A 19 -2.72 -18.13 2.64
CA LEU A 19 -4.07 -17.58 2.77
C LEU A 19 -4.24 -16.32 1.89
N ILE A 20 -3.29 -15.40 1.94
CA ILE A 20 -3.30 -14.20 1.10
C ILE A 20 -3.28 -14.58 -0.39
N GLY A 21 -2.44 -15.56 -0.77
CA GLY A 21 -2.38 -16.08 -2.12
C GLY A 21 -3.73 -16.63 -2.60
N LEU A 22 -4.40 -17.42 -1.76
CA LEU A 22 -5.74 -17.95 -2.05
C LEU A 22 -6.76 -16.81 -2.28
N LEU A 23 -6.80 -15.81 -1.40
CA LEU A 23 -7.67 -14.65 -1.55
C LEU A 23 -7.40 -13.88 -2.86
N TYR A 24 -6.13 -13.79 -3.26
CA TYR A 24 -5.76 -13.14 -4.51
C TYR A 24 -6.31 -13.86 -5.75
N VAL A 25 -6.35 -15.20 -5.71
CA VAL A 25 -6.99 -15.99 -6.78
C VAL A 25 -8.48 -15.64 -6.87
N PHE A 26 -9.20 -15.58 -5.74
CA PHE A 26 -10.62 -15.19 -5.76
C PHE A 26 -10.85 -13.80 -6.33
N ILE A 27 -9.99 -12.83 -6.00
CA ILE A 27 -10.08 -11.46 -6.51
C ILE A 27 -10.00 -11.41 -8.05
N VAL A 28 -9.14 -12.24 -8.66
CA VAL A 28 -8.98 -12.25 -10.14
C VAL A 28 -10.09 -13.04 -10.82
N TYR A 29 -10.57 -14.12 -10.20
CA TYR A 29 -11.56 -15.01 -10.81
C TYR A 29 -13.01 -14.52 -10.67
N LEU A 30 -13.34 -13.77 -9.61
CA LEU A 30 -14.69 -13.22 -9.42
C LEU A 30 -15.15 -12.36 -10.61
N PRO A 31 -14.37 -11.39 -11.12
CA PRO A 31 -14.79 -10.61 -12.28
C PRO A 31 -14.87 -11.40 -13.57
N ILE A 32 -13.97 -12.36 -13.75
CA ILE A 32 -13.97 -13.26 -14.92
C ILE A 32 -15.24 -14.12 -14.91
N LEU A 33 -15.70 -14.54 -13.73
CA LEU A 33 -16.94 -15.29 -13.59
C LEU A 33 -18.19 -14.44 -13.89
N VAL A 34 -18.20 -13.18 -13.44
CA VAL A 34 -19.36 -12.28 -13.62
C VAL A 34 -19.48 -11.76 -15.06
N TYR A 35 -18.36 -11.35 -15.66
CA TYR A 35 -18.36 -10.66 -16.96
C TYR A 35 -17.78 -11.48 -18.11
N GLY A 36 -17.14 -12.61 -17.83
CA GLY A 36 -16.34 -13.34 -18.81
C GLY A 36 -14.99 -12.69 -19.08
N VAL A 37 -14.08 -13.47 -19.70
CA VAL A 37 -12.68 -13.06 -19.93
C VAL A 37 -12.56 -11.81 -20.81
N ASN A 38 -13.37 -11.73 -21.87
CA ASN A 38 -13.26 -10.65 -22.86
C ASN A 38 -13.69 -9.29 -22.30
N ALA A 39 -14.75 -9.26 -21.50
CA ALA A 39 -15.24 -8.03 -20.88
C ALA A 39 -14.41 -7.66 -19.63
N ALA A 40 -13.96 -8.62 -18.83
CA ALA A 40 -13.10 -8.34 -17.68
C ALA A 40 -11.76 -7.71 -18.10
N ARG A 41 -11.24 -8.04 -19.29
CA ARG A 41 -9.94 -7.52 -19.79
C ARG A 41 -9.98 -6.04 -20.17
N ILE A 42 -11.13 -5.52 -20.57
CA ILE A 42 -11.28 -4.11 -20.97
C ILE A 42 -11.63 -3.19 -19.79
N MET A 43 -11.96 -3.74 -18.62
CA MET A 43 -12.29 -2.97 -17.43
C MET A 43 -11.03 -2.52 -16.69
N ASN A 44 -10.98 -1.25 -16.28
CA ASN A 44 -9.89 -0.73 -15.46
C ASN A 44 -9.91 -1.27 -14.03
N PHE A 45 -11.11 -1.52 -13.46
CA PHE A 45 -11.29 -1.99 -12.08
C PHE A 45 -12.33 -3.12 -11.99
N PRO A 46 -12.06 -4.28 -12.62
CA PRO A 46 -13.05 -5.33 -12.85
C PRO A 46 -13.67 -5.85 -11.55
N LEU A 47 -12.91 -6.00 -10.46
CA LEU A 47 -13.45 -6.42 -9.15
C LEU A 47 -14.48 -5.45 -8.58
N MET A 48 -14.18 -4.15 -8.58
CA MET A 48 -15.09 -3.14 -8.03
C MET A 48 -16.36 -3.09 -8.87
N THR A 49 -16.22 -3.07 -10.19
CA THR A 49 -17.36 -3.09 -11.11
C THR A 49 -18.18 -4.37 -10.96
N SER A 50 -17.58 -5.53 -10.68
CA SER A 50 -18.32 -6.76 -10.40
C SER A 50 -19.11 -6.69 -9.10
N LEU A 51 -18.50 -6.18 -8.03
CA LEU A 51 -19.17 -6.02 -6.74
C LEU A 51 -20.36 -5.06 -6.84
N ASP A 52 -20.22 -3.97 -7.60
CA ASP A 52 -21.30 -2.99 -7.81
C ASP A 52 -22.43 -3.52 -8.70
N SER A 53 -22.13 -4.45 -9.61
CA SER A 53 -23.11 -4.99 -10.57
C SER A 53 -24.01 -6.09 -10.02
N VAL A 54 -23.57 -6.79 -8.97
CA VAL A 54 -24.39 -7.82 -8.35
C VAL A 54 -25.44 -7.11 -7.50
N ASN A 55 -26.64 -6.98 -8.06
CA ASN A 55 -27.78 -6.44 -7.34
C ASN A 55 -28.22 -7.45 -6.27
N ILE A 56 -27.68 -7.32 -5.05
CA ILE A 56 -28.02 -8.17 -3.91
C ILE A 56 -29.41 -7.72 -3.40
N THR A 57 -30.48 -8.31 -3.93
CA THR A 57 -31.88 -8.02 -3.58
C THR A 57 -32.30 -8.55 -2.19
N TRP A 58 -31.37 -8.68 -1.24
CA TRP A 58 -31.74 -9.01 0.14
C TRP A 58 -32.32 -7.76 0.80
N SER A 59 -33.56 -7.83 1.29
CA SER A 59 -34.35 -6.70 1.80
C SER A 59 -33.73 -5.93 3.00
N ILE A 60 -32.80 -6.54 3.74
CA ILE A 60 -31.97 -5.87 4.77
C ILE A 60 -30.75 -5.15 4.18
N PHE A 61 -30.40 -5.47 2.93
CA PHE A 61 -29.19 -5.08 2.21
C PHE A 61 -29.41 -4.03 1.11
N ASP A 62 -30.61 -3.45 0.99
CA ASP A 62 -30.85 -2.25 0.16
C ASP A 62 -29.93 -1.08 0.58
N ARG A 63 -29.46 -1.08 1.85
CA ARG A 63 -28.45 -0.17 2.37
C ARG A 63 -27.01 -0.71 2.39
N VAL A 64 -26.72 -1.91 1.90
CA VAL A 64 -25.35 -2.43 1.96
C VAL A 64 -24.41 -1.75 0.99
N SER A 65 -24.89 -1.27 -0.16
CA SER A 65 -24.09 -0.38 -1.00
C SER A 65 -23.73 0.93 -0.28
N LEU A 66 -24.64 1.48 0.54
CA LEU A 66 -24.34 2.65 1.38
C LEU A 66 -23.39 2.32 2.53
N PHE A 67 -23.60 1.21 3.23
CA PHE A 67 -22.70 0.76 4.29
C PHE A 67 -21.29 0.49 3.75
N TYR A 68 -21.20 -0.20 2.60
CA TYR A 68 -19.95 -0.46 1.90
C TYR A 68 -19.27 0.84 1.48
N ALA A 69 -20.00 1.78 0.86
CA ALA A 69 -19.46 3.07 0.47
C ALA A 69 -18.93 3.86 1.69
N VAL A 70 -19.68 3.91 2.79
CA VAL A 70 -19.28 4.58 4.03
C VAL A 70 -18.08 3.90 4.68
N ALA A 71 -18.05 2.58 4.72
CA ALA A 71 -16.92 1.82 5.25
C ALA A 71 -15.66 2.03 4.40
N LEU A 72 -15.79 2.03 3.07
CA LEU A 72 -14.70 2.29 2.14
C LEU A 72 -14.17 3.72 2.29
N LEU A 73 -15.06 4.72 2.41
CA LEU A 73 -14.67 6.10 2.69
C LEU A 73 -13.92 6.22 4.02
N ALA A 74 -14.43 5.63 5.10
CA ALA A 74 -13.77 5.64 6.40
C ALA A 74 -12.38 4.98 6.34
N PHE A 75 -12.26 3.88 5.61
CA PHE A 75 -10.99 3.18 5.42
C PHE A 75 -9.99 4.02 4.61
N VAL A 76 -10.42 4.64 3.51
CA VAL A 76 -9.59 5.53 2.68
C VAL A 76 -9.13 6.74 3.49
N MET A 77 -10.00 7.35 4.29
CA MET A 77 -9.64 8.49 5.16
C MET A 77 -8.60 8.07 6.21
N THR A 78 -8.77 6.90 6.81
CA THR A 78 -7.84 6.36 7.82
C THR A 78 -6.47 6.08 7.22
N ILE A 79 -6.42 5.40 6.07
CA ILE A 79 -5.16 5.11 5.36
C ILE A 79 -4.48 6.40 4.93
N SER A 80 -5.24 7.36 4.38
CA SER A 80 -4.69 8.64 3.93
C SER A 80 -4.10 9.43 5.10
N SER A 81 -4.79 9.45 6.24
CA SER A 81 -4.30 10.08 7.47
C SER A 81 -3.00 9.45 7.96
N PHE A 82 -2.94 8.11 7.96
CA PHE A 82 -1.72 7.38 8.33
C PHE A 82 -0.57 7.59 7.34
N ALA A 83 -0.86 7.61 6.04
CA ALA A 83 0.11 7.89 4.98
C ALA A 83 0.70 9.30 5.12
N LEU A 84 -0.15 10.31 5.35
CA LEU A 84 0.28 11.68 5.57
C LEU A 84 1.17 11.81 6.82
N TRP A 85 0.76 11.15 7.91
CA TRP A 85 1.53 11.12 9.16
C TRP A 85 2.90 10.47 8.97
N SER A 86 2.96 9.29 8.34
CA SER A 86 4.21 8.57 8.10
C SER A 86 5.15 9.34 7.16
N CYS A 87 4.62 10.00 6.13
CA CYS A 87 5.42 10.87 5.26
C CYS A 87 5.99 12.08 6.02
N GLY A 88 5.18 12.72 6.88
CA GLY A 88 5.65 13.82 7.73
C GLY A 88 6.78 13.40 8.66
N LEU A 89 6.68 12.21 9.27
CA LEU A 89 7.71 11.66 10.14
C LEU A 89 9.02 11.37 9.38
N LEU A 90 8.92 10.81 8.16
CA LEU A 90 10.07 10.54 7.30
C LEU A 90 10.77 11.83 6.85
N LEU A 91 10.00 12.84 6.46
CA LEU A 91 10.51 14.16 6.07
C LEU A 91 11.23 14.86 7.21
N HIS A 92 10.65 14.85 8.41
CA HIS A 92 11.30 15.42 9.60
C HIS A 92 12.63 14.72 9.92
N LYS A 93 12.73 13.41 9.70
CA LYS A 93 13.97 12.65 9.90
C LYS A 93 15.03 12.97 8.83
N LEU A 94 14.61 13.31 7.61
CA LEU A 94 15.51 13.67 6.51
C LEU A 94 16.00 15.13 6.65
N VAL A 95 15.12 16.04 7.08
CA VAL A 95 15.41 17.46 7.24
C VAL A 95 15.00 17.91 8.66
N PRO A 96 15.89 17.75 9.66
CA PRO A 96 15.57 18.04 11.06
C PRO A 96 15.49 19.55 11.39
N VAL A 97 15.60 20.42 10.38
CA VAL A 97 15.63 21.88 10.55
C VAL A 97 14.23 22.47 10.74
N CYS A 98 13.19 21.81 10.21
CA CYS A 98 11.81 22.30 10.24
C CYS A 98 11.00 21.66 11.36
N LYS A 99 10.19 22.45 12.09
CA LYS A 99 9.28 21.91 13.10
C LYS A 99 8.22 21.01 12.44
N GLU A 100 7.94 19.88 13.08
CA GLU A 100 7.04 18.85 12.56
C GLU A 100 5.64 19.38 12.20
N THR A 101 5.09 20.32 12.98
CA THR A 101 3.77 20.91 12.72
C THR A 101 3.70 21.63 11.37
N TYR A 102 4.76 22.36 10.97
CA TYR A 102 4.80 23.05 9.69
C TYR A 102 4.96 22.07 8.52
N ILE A 103 5.73 21.00 8.71
CA ILE A 103 5.91 19.95 7.69
C ILE A 103 4.56 19.29 7.38
N ARG A 104 3.80 18.91 8.41
CA ARG A 104 2.50 18.25 8.23
C ARG A 104 1.48 19.18 7.55
N GLY A 105 1.41 20.44 7.97
CA GLY A 105 0.53 21.44 7.33
C GLY A 105 0.88 21.67 5.86
N GLY A 106 2.17 21.84 5.56
CA GLY A 106 2.65 22.00 4.18
C GLY A 106 2.39 20.77 3.31
N LEU A 107 2.62 19.57 3.85
CA LEU A 107 2.36 18.32 3.13
C LEU A 107 0.87 18.16 2.78
N SER A 108 -0.03 18.49 3.71
CA SER A 108 -1.47 18.48 3.46
C SER A 108 -1.87 19.45 2.34
N LEU A 109 -1.33 20.68 2.38
CA LEU A 109 -1.57 21.68 1.34
C LEU A 109 -1.08 21.22 -0.04
N ILE A 110 0.12 20.65 -0.10
CA ILE A 110 0.70 20.13 -1.35
C ILE A 110 -0.18 19.02 -1.92
N VAL A 111 -0.62 18.07 -1.08
CA VAL A 111 -1.50 16.96 -1.51
C VAL A 111 -2.84 17.50 -2.01
N TYR A 112 -3.42 18.48 -1.33
CA TYR A 112 -4.68 19.11 -1.73
C TYR A 112 -4.56 19.81 -3.10
N VAL A 113 -3.51 20.61 -3.30
CA VAL A 113 -3.26 21.30 -4.57
C VAL A 113 -2.98 20.28 -5.69
N ALA A 114 -2.16 19.25 -5.41
CA ALA A 114 -1.89 18.19 -6.37
C ALA A 114 -3.17 17.43 -6.78
N ALA A 115 -4.09 17.20 -5.84
CA ALA A 115 -5.38 16.57 -6.14
C ALA A 115 -6.26 17.46 -7.03
N MET A 116 -6.26 18.78 -6.83
CA MET A 116 -6.98 19.72 -7.71
C MET A 116 -6.43 19.77 -9.14
N LEU A 117 -5.14 19.46 -9.33
CA LEU A 117 -4.49 19.44 -10.63
C LEU A 117 -4.76 18.17 -11.45
N ILE A 118 -5.60 17.24 -10.98
CA ILE A 118 -5.99 16.04 -11.72
C ILE A 118 -7.37 16.29 -12.36
N PRO A 119 -7.43 16.77 -13.62
CA PRO A 119 -8.70 17.14 -14.26
C PRO A 119 -9.47 15.95 -14.80
N THR A 120 -8.81 14.82 -15.09
CA THR A 120 -9.41 13.70 -15.81
C THR A 120 -9.05 12.35 -15.17
N TRP A 121 -9.99 11.41 -15.27
CA TRP A 121 -9.83 10.04 -14.78
C TRP A 121 -8.67 9.29 -15.47
N GLU A 122 -8.47 9.53 -16.76
CA GLU A 122 -7.37 8.91 -17.51
C GLU A 122 -6.00 9.28 -16.94
N ARG A 123 -5.81 10.56 -16.58
CA ARG A 123 -4.59 11.04 -15.92
C ARG A 123 -4.40 10.39 -14.55
N TYR A 124 -5.48 10.19 -13.79
CA TYR A 124 -5.42 9.47 -12.53
C TYR A 124 -4.93 8.03 -12.71
N VAL A 125 -5.46 7.30 -13.71
CA VAL A 125 -5.05 5.91 -14.01
C VAL A 125 -3.59 5.85 -14.46
N GLU A 126 -3.13 6.80 -15.28
CA GLU A 126 -1.72 6.90 -15.72
C GLU A 126 -0.75 7.11 -14.54
N ILE A 127 -1.10 8.02 -13.62
CA ILE A 127 -0.34 8.28 -12.39
C ILE A 127 -0.32 7.01 -11.52
N PHE A 128 -1.46 6.36 -11.35
CA PHE A 128 -1.57 5.14 -10.56
C PHE A 128 -0.74 3.97 -11.13
N SER A 129 -0.73 3.82 -12.45
CA SER A 129 0.10 2.82 -13.14
C SER A 129 1.59 3.08 -12.94
N SER A 130 2.00 4.35 -13.05
CA SER A 130 3.40 4.77 -12.82
C SER A 130 3.84 4.52 -11.37
N ASP A 131 2.99 4.85 -10.41
CA ASP A 131 3.22 4.57 -8.99
C ASP A 131 3.36 3.07 -8.70
N THR A 132 2.58 2.22 -9.38
CA THR A 132 2.69 0.76 -9.23
C THR A 132 4.09 0.26 -9.60
N TRP A 133 4.67 0.82 -10.67
CA TRP A 133 6.04 0.51 -11.09
C TRP A 133 7.09 0.98 -10.07
N LEU A 134 6.90 2.16 -9.49
CA LEU A 134 7.76 2.68 -8.42
C LEU A 134 7.69 1.80 -7.16
N ARG A 135 6.50 1.36 -6.76
CA ARG A 135 6.32 0.43 -5.63
C ARG A 135 7.06 -0.88 -5.85
N LEU A 136 6.95 -1.46 -7.05
CA LEU A 136 7.68 -2.68 -7.39
C LEU A 136 9.19 -2.48 -7.28
N ALA A 137 9.72 -1.36 -7.76
CA ALA A 137 11.13 -1.02 -7.60
C ALA A 137 11.53 -0.91 -6.12
N ILE A 138 10.74 -0.21 -5.31
CA ILE A 138 10.98 -0.05 -3.86
C ILE A 138 10.97 -1.39 -3.12
N PHE A 139 10.05 -2.31 -3.47
CA PHE A 139 9.97 -3.64 -2.89
C PHE A 139 11.25 -4.47 -3.09
N VAL A 140 11.99 -4.23 -4.17
CA VAL A 140 13.28 -4.89 -4.44
C VAL A 140 14.44 -4.12 -3.81
N VAL A 141 14.44 -2.79 -3.91
CA VAL A 141 15.55 -1.94 -3.46
C VAL A 141 15.69 -1.95 -1.93
N ILE A 142 14.59 -1.87 -1.17
CA ILE A 142 14.65 -1.82 0.30
C ILE A 142 15.32 -3.08 0.90
N PRO A 143 14.90 -4.31 0.57
CA PRO A 143 15.55 -5.51 1.10
C PRO A 143 17.03 -5.59 0.75
N ILE A 144 17.42 -5.22 -0.48
CA ILE A 144 18.81 -5.19 -0.91
C ILE A 144 19.61 -4.16 -0.10
N ALA A 145 19.09 -2.95 0.07
CA ALA A 145 19.72 -1.90 0.87
C ALA A 145 19.90 -2.35 2.33
N VAL A 146 18.89 -2.97 2.93
CA VAL A 146 18.95 -3.52 4.28
C VAL A 146 20.00 -4.64 4.38
N TYR A 147 20.05 -5.55 3.40
CA TYR A 147 21.04 -6.63 3.36
C TYR A 147 22.47 -6.10 3.26
N LEU A 148 22.72 -5.12 2.37
CA LEU A 148 24.02 -4.49 2.21
C LEU A 148 24.46 -3.73 3.47
N CYS A 149 23.57 -2.96 4.09
CA CYS A 149 23.84 -2.27 5.35
C CYS A 149 24.13 -3.25 6.49
N GLY A 150 23.36 -4.34 6.60
CA GLY A 150 23.60 -5.41 7.58
C GLY A 150 25.00 -6.03 7.42
N LYS A 151 25.40 -6.35 6.19
CA LYS A 151 26.72 -6.91 5.88
C LYS A 151 27.88 -5.95 6.19
N ARG A 152 27.69 -4.64 5.99
CA ARG A 152 28.70 -3.62 6.35
C ARG A 152 28.91 -3.55 7.87
N ILE A 153 27.82 -3.58 8.64
CA ILE A 153 27.86 -3.54 10.11
C ILE A 153 28.53 -4.82 10.66
N GLU A 154 28.20 -5.99 10.13
CA GLU A 154 28.82 -7.25 10.53
C GLU A 154 30.34 -7.25 10.29
N ARG A 155 30.78 -6.73 9.13
CA ARG A 155 32.22 -6.57 8.82
C ARG A 155 32.93 -5.61 9.77
N GLN A 156 32.28 -4.55 10.22
CA GLN A 156 32.85 -3.61 11.20
C GLN A 156 32.93 -4.23 12.60
N GLY A 157 31.92 -4.99 13.03
CA GLY A 157 31.93 -5.72 14.29
C GLY A 157 33.03 -6.80 14.34
N ARG A 158 33.25 -7.53 13.24
CA ARG A 158 34.28 -8.57 13.16
C ARG A 158 35.71 -8.01 13.22
N LYS A 159 35.94 -6.81 12.67
CA LYS A 159 37.23 -6.10 12.77
C LYS A 159 37.55 -5.62 14.19
N GLN A 160 36.54 -5.26 14.99
CA GLN A 160 36.75 -4.86 16.39
C GLN A 160 37.04 -6.05 17.33
N VAL A 161 36.55 -7.25 17.00
CA VAL A 161 36.80 -8.46 17.80
C VAL A 161 38.15 -9.11 17.46
N GLY A 162 38.66 -8.98 16.23
CA GLY A 162 39.98 -9.50 15.83
C GLY A 162 41.19 -8.62 16.19
N LEU A 163 40.96 -7.46 16.82
CA LEU A 163 41.99 -6.53 17.33
C LEU A 163 42.16 -6.62 18.85
N LYS A 164 41.52 -7.60 19.51
CA LYS A 164 41.71 -7.95 20.91
C LYS A 164 42.40 -9.30 21.03
#